data_AF-A0A1F8QS35-F1
#
_entry.id   AF-A0A1F8QS35-F1
#
_cell.length_a   1.000
_cell.length_b   1.000
_cell.length_c   1.000
_cell.angle_alpha   90.00
_cell.angle_beta   90.00
_cell.angle_gamma   90.00
#
_symmetry.space_group_name_H-M   'P 1'
#
loop_
_entity.id
_entity.type
_entity.pdbx_description
1 polymer ?
#
loop_
_entity_poly.entity_id
_entity_poly.type
_entity_poly.pdbx_seq_one_letter_code
_entity_poly.pdbx_strand_id
1 'polypeptide(L)'
;MVRYHWHVGELVTLGDLKVGGTNTPSHWHLAKVGLLALWATIGFDLFLHAGVLATLYQAPSPFLLSPEESFRRIPLGYVSFAIMIALLAVLVRRLGFLGWKRGMSFGLSFGAFVWGSLALGLYSISTASPGLLLGWFLGQTVELGIAGLVVGVGLQHGRLRSLLLKVAVFFVVLVALAVVLQNVNAIG
;
A
#
# COMPACT_ATOMS: atom_id res chain seq x y z
N MET A 1 35.09 -36.99 35.92
CA MET A 1 34.29 -35.84 36.41
C MET A 1 34.23 -34.82 35.29
N VAL A 2 33.13 -34.79 34.53
CA VAL A 2 32.97 -33.94 33.33
C VAL A 2 32.53 -32.55 33.78
N ARG A 3 33.37 -31.53 33.57
CA ARG A 3 33.01 -30.12 33.80
C ARG A 3 32.36 -29.57 32.53
N TYR A 4 31.08 -29.24 32.62
CA TYR A 4 30.41 -28.40 31.63
C TYR A 4 30.87 -26.95 31.84
N HIS A 5 31.69 -26.44 30.93
CA HIS A 5 31.94 -25.01 30.81
C HIS A 5 30.84 -24.40 29.95
N TRP A 6 29.87 -23.76 30.60
CA TRP A 6 28.96 -22.84 29.94
C TRP A 6 29.76 -21.60 29.56
N HIS A 7 30.18 -21.51 28.30
CA HIS A 7 30.50 -20.21 27.70
C HIS A 7 29.18 -19.45 27.59
N VAL A 8 28.99 -18.48 28.49
CA VAL A 8 28.04 -17.39 28.29
C VAL A 8 28.59 -16.57 27.13
N GLY A 9 28.29 -17.03 25.91
CA GLY A 9 28.58 -16.33 24.68
C GLY A 9 27.73 -15.08 24.65
N GLU A 10 28.43 -13.95 24.80
CA GLU A 10 28.09 -12.63 24.28
C GLU A 10 26.61 -12.25 24.36
N LEU A 11 26.31 -11.46 25.38
CA LEU A 11 25.31 -10.40 25.27
C LEU A 11 25.50 -9.73 23.90
N VAL A 12 24.61 -10.07 22.96
CA VAL A 12 24.44 -9.34 21.70
C VAL A 12 24.16 -7.92 22.12
N THR A 13 25.22 -7.10 22.12
CA THR A 13 25.12 -5.68 22.36
C THR A 13 24.24 -5.14 21.25
N LEU A 14 23.09 -4.61 21.64
CA LEU A 14 22.17 -3.80 20.84
C LEU A 14 22.84 -2.46 20.40
N GLY A 15 24.15 -2.49 20.12
CA GLY A 15 25.00 -1.34 19.78
C GLY A 15 25.50 -1.34 18.33
N ASP A 16 25.39 -2.46 17.61
CA ASP A 16 25.95 -2.59 16.25
C ASP A 16 24.90 -2.64 15.13
N LEU A 17 23.68 -2.16 15.38
CA LEU A 17 22.89 -1.57 14.30
C LEU A 17 23.53 -0.22 13.95
N LYS A 18 24.66 -0.25 13.23
CA LYS A 18 25.09 0.87 12.40
C LYS A 18 23.99 1.13 11.37
N VAL A 19 22.99 1.93 11.78
CA VAL A 19 22.04 2.56 10.87
C VAL A 19 22.88 3.42 9.93
N GLY A 20 23.19 2.84 8.77
CA GLY A 20 24.20 3.35 7.86
C GLY A 20 23.92 4.77 7.39
N GLY A 21 25.01 5.54 7.24
CA GLY A 21 25.11 6.69 6.36
C GLY A 21 24.40 7.96 6.82
N THR A 22 25.19 8.99 7.11
CA THR A 22 24.83 10.35 7.55
C THR A 22 24.01 11.20 6.56
N ASN A 23 23.40 10.60 5.53
CA ASN A 23 22.52 11.30 4.59
C ASN A 23 21.06 10.88 4.85
N THR A 24 20.50 11.40 5.96
CA THR A 24 19.07 11.28 6.20
C THR A 24 18.32 12.05 5.11
N PRO A 25 17.46 11.43 4.29
CA PRO A 25 16.68 12.19 3.32
C PRO A 25 15.85 13.23 4.05
N SER A 26 15.84 14.45 3.51
CA SER A 26 15.11 15.57 4.09
C SER A 26 13.62 15.22 4.22
N HIS A 27 12.95 15.84 5.18
CA HIS A 27 11.50 15.70 5.37
C HIS A 27 10.74 16.05 4.08
N TRP A 28 11.23 17.00 3.28
CA TRP A 28 10.66 17.31 1.96
C TRP A 28 10.86 16.22 0.91
N HIS A 29 11.98 15.52 0.93
CA HIS A 29 12.18 14.37 0.05
C HIS A 29 11.18 13.26 0.40
N LEU A 30 11.03 12.95 1.69
CA LEU A 30 10.04 11.99 2.17
C LEU A 30 8.61 12.37 1.76
N ALA A 31 8.23 13.64 1.94
CA ALA A 31 6.92 14.13 1.55
C ALA A 31 6.68 13.96 0.04
N LYS A 32 7.65 14.34 -0.81
CA LYS A 32 7.53 14.17 -2.27
C LYS A 32 7.39 12.70 -2.67
N VAL A 33 8.17 11.81 -2.06
CA VAL A 33 8.07 10.36 -2.31
C VAL A 33 6.71 9.82 -1.86
N GLY A 34 6.23 10.24 -0.70
CA GLY A 34 4.90 9.89 -0.19
C GLY A 34 3.78 10.37 -1.12
N LEU A 35 3.86 11.59 -1.64
CA LEU A 35 2.89 12.13 -2.60
C LEU A 35 2.89 11.35 -3.93
N LEU A 36 4.06 10.94 -4.42
CA LEU A 36 4.15 10.08 -5.61
C LEU A 36 3.55 8.70 -5.37
N ALA A 37 3.80 8.11 -4.19
CA ALA A 37 3.21 6.83 -3.81
C ALA A 37 1.69 6.96 -3.70
N LEU A 38 1.19 8.02 -3.07
CA LEU A 38 -0.24 8.30 -2.97
C LEU A 38 -0.88 8.45 -4.34
N TRP A 39 -0.25 9.19 -5.25
CA TRP A 39 -0.78 9.34 -6.61
C TRP A 39 -0.83 8.01 -7.37
N ALA A 40 0.22 7.19 -7.26
CA ALA A 40 0.23 5.85 -7.85
C ALA A 40 -0.89 4.96 -7.26
N THR A 41 -1.08 4.99 -5.94
CA THR A 41 -2.15 4.27 -5.24
C THR A 41 -3.52 4.75 -5.68
N ILE A 42 -3.77 6.06 -5.79
CA ILE A 42 -5.05 6.61 -6.28
C ILE A 42 -5.34 6.13 -7.70
N GLY A 43 -4.34 6.11 -8.58
CA GLY A 43 -4.52 5.60 -9.94
C GLY A 43 -4.98 4.14 -9.96
N PHE A 44 -4.38 3.31 -9.11
CA PHE A 44 -4.75 1.91 -8.98
C PHE A 44 -6.09 1.70 -8.29
N ASP A 45 -6.38 2.46 -7.24
CA ASP A 45 -7.66 2.49 -6.52
C ASP A 45 -8.83 2.78 -7.48
N LEU A 46 -8.68 3.78 -8.36
CA LEU A 46 -9.68 4.08 -9.40
C LEU A 46 -9.88 2.91 -10.36
N PHE A 47 -8.79 2.32 -10.87
CA PHE A 47 -8.87 1.17 -11.75
C PHE A 47 -9.55 -0.04 -11.08
N LEU A 48 -9.15 -0.32 -9.85
CA LEU A 48 -9.65 -1.45 -9.10
C LEU A 48 -11.12 -1.26 -8.74
N HIS A 49 -11.48 -0.18 -8.04
CA HIS A 49 -12.82 -0.03 -7.48
C HIS A 49 -13.83 0.46 -8.50
N ALA A 50 -13.44 1.40 -9.36
CA ALA A 50 -14.33 1.95 -10.37
C ALA A 50 -14.39 1.08 -11.62
N GLY A 51 -13.40 0.20 -11.86
CA GLY A 51 -13.38 -0.74 -12.98
C GLY A 51 -13.66 -2.18 -12.54
N VAL A 52 -12.66 -2.84 -11.94
CA VAL A 52 -12.66 -4.29 -11.68
C VAL A 52 -13.74 -4.73 -10.68
N LEU A 53 -13.90 -4.01 -9.57
CA LEU A 53 -14.80 -4.34 -8.47
C LEU A 53 -16.14 -3.60 -8.57
N ALA A 54 -16.39 -2.84 -9.64
CA ALA A 54 -17.55 -1.97 -9.77
C ALA A 54 -18.88 -2.72 -9.55
N THR A 55 -18.99 -3.94 -10.06
CA THR A 55 -20.20 -4.78 -9.94
C THR A 55 -20.46 -5.23 -8.50
N LEU A 56 -19.42 -5.38 -7.67
CA LEU A 56 -19.56 -5.74 -6.25
C LEU A 56 -20.20 -4.60 -5.44
N TYR A 57 -20.06 -3.36 -5.89
CA TYR A 57 -20.64 -2.17 -5.25
C TYR A 57 -22.10 -1.90 -5.65
N GLN A 58 -22.58 -2.51 -6.74
CA GLN A 58 -23.96 -2.32 -7.21
C GLN A 58 -24.95 -3.26 -6.53
N ALA A 59 -24.47 -4.36 -5.95
CA ALA A 59 -25.31 -5.28 -5.20
C ALA A 59 -25.89 -4.59 -3.95
N PRO A 60 -27.21 -4.71 -3.69
CA PRO A 60 -27.79 -4.22 -2.45
C PRO A 60 -27.06 -4.80 -1.23
N SER A 61 -26.58 -3.93 -0.35
CA SER A 61 -25.78 -4.33 0.80
C SER A 61 -26.16 -3.52 2.03
N PRO A 62 -26.53 -4.17 3.15
CA PRO A 62 -26.75 -3.48 4.42
C PRO A 62 -25.43 -3.05 5.09
N PHE A 63 -24.29 -3.51 4.57
CA PHE A 63 -22.96 -3.18 5.08
C PHE A 63 -22.38 -1.90 4.47
N LEU A 64 -22.63 -1.68 3.17
CA LEU A 64 -22.11 -0.53 2.44
C LEU A 64 -23.03 0.68 2.57
N LEU A 65 -22.42 1.87 2.55
CA LEU A 65 -23.18 3.12 2.41
C LEU A 65 -23.81 3.20 1.01
N SER A 66 -24.78 4.09 0.84
CA SER A 66 -25.30 4.38 -0.49
C SER A 66 -24.18 4.88 -1.42
N PRO A 67 -24.30 4.71 -2.75
CA PRO A 67 -23.30 5.20 -3.70
C PRO A 67 -23.02 6.71 -3.57
N GLU A 68 -24.05 7.52 -3.34
CA GLU A 68 -23.91 8.98 -3.20
C GLU A 68 -23.11 9.36 -1.95
N GLU A 69 -23.40 8.73 -0.81
CA GLU A 69 -22.66 8.97 0.43
C GLU A 69 -21.23 8.44 0.36
N SER A 70 -21.03 7.29 -0.29
CA SER A 70 -19.71 6.71 -0.53
C SER A 70 -18.86 7.67 -1.36
N PHE A 71 -19.40 8.18 -2.47
CA PHE A 71 -18.71 9.13 -3.34
C PHE A 71 -18.27 10.40 -2.60
N ARG A 72 -19.14 10.97 -1.76
CA ARG A 72 -18.82 12.14 -0.92
C ARG A 72 -17.69 11.88 0.08
N ARG A 73 -17.51 10.64 0.51
CA ARG A 73 -16.53 10.25 1.53
C ARG A 73 -15.21 9.72 0.95
N ILE A 74 -15.10 9.58 -0.38
CA ILE A 74 -13.83 9.20 -1.05
C ILE A 74 -12.62 10.01 -0.56
N PRO A 75 -12.70 11.34 -0.34
CA PRO A 75 -11.56 12.09 0.17
C PRO A 75 -11.03 11.59 1.51
N LEU A 76 -11.89 11.07 2.40
CA LEU A 76 -11.46 10.45 3.67
C LEU A 76 -10.69 9.17 3.43
N GLY A 77 -11.06 8.38 2.42
CA GLY A 77 -10.30 7.21 1.96
C GLY A 77 -8.88 7.59 1.54
N TYR A 78 -8.71 8.66 0.76
CA TYR A 78 -7.39 9.13 0.34
C TYR A 78 -6.55 9.69 1.48
N VAL A 79 -7.17 10.29 2.50
CA VAL A 79 -6.46 10.66 3.74
C VAL A 79 -5.97 9.42 4.48
N SER A 80 -6.79 8.36 4.56
CA SER A 80 -6.38 7.07 5.14
C SER A 80 -5.18 6.47 4.40
N PHE A 81 -5.19 6.49 3.06
CA PHE A 81 -4.03 6.07 2.26
C PHE A 81 -2.79 6.93 2.52
N ALA A 82 -2.94 8.24 2.62
CA ALA A 82 -1.80 9.12 2.92
C ALA A 82 -1.15 8.77 4.26
N ILE A 83 -1.95 8.48 5.30
CA ILE A 83 -1.47 8.04 6.62
C ILE A 83 -0.75 6.70 6.50
N MET A 84 -1.36 5.72 5.82
CA MET A 84 -0.78 4.38 5.64
C MET A 84 0.54 4.44 4.87
N ILE A 85 0.61 5.26 3.81
CA ILE A 85 1.82 5.47 3.01
C ILE A 85 2.90 6.17 3.82
N ALA A 86 2.55 7.14 4.66
CA ALA A 86 3.52 7.79 5.55
C ALA A 86 4.14 6.76 6.52
N LEU A 87 3.31 5.91 7.13
CA LEU A 87 3.79 4.80 7.97
C LEU A 87 4.68 3.84 7.16
N LEU A 88 4.24 3.41 5.99
CA LEU A 88 5.00 2.52 5.10
C LEU A 88 6.35 3.14 4.73
N ALA A 89 6.41 4.42 4.40
CA ALA A 89 7.63 5.14 4.08
C ALA A 89 8.61 5.20 5.26
N VAL A 90 8.09 5.41 6.47
CA VAL A 90 8.90 5.34 7.69
C VAL A 90 9.47 3.93 7.88
N LEU A 91 8.64 2.89 7.74
CA LEU A 91 9.07 1.49 7.92
C LEU A 91 10.09 1.05 6.86
N VAL A 92 9.82 1.31 5.58
CA VAL A 92 10.74 1.00 4.47
C VAL A 92 12.10 1.66 4.69
N ARG A 93 12.11 2.94 5.11
CA ARG A 93 13.34 3.66 5.44
C ARG A 93 14.06 3.06 6.63
N ARG A 94 13.35 2.81 7.74
CA ARG A 94 13.93 2.33 9.01
C ARG A 94 14.47 0.91 8.89
N LEU A 95 13.82 0.06 8.11
CA LEU A 95 14.18 -1.34 7.91
C LEU A 95 15.10 -1.55 6.69
N GLY A 96 15.40 -0.51 5.92
CA GLY A 96 16.33 -0.56 4.80
C GLY A 96 15.81 -1.31 3.56
N PHE A 97 14.49 -1.38 3.36
CA PHE A 97 13.86 -2.05 2.21
C PHE A 97 13.86 -1.16 0.95
N LEU A 98 15.04 -0.68 0.57
CA LEU A 98 15.22 0.24 -0.56
C LEU A 98 15.16 -0.48 -1.92
N GLY A 99 14.72 0.24 -2.94
CA GLY A 99 14.55 -0.22 -4.31
C GLY A 99 13.22 -0.92 -4.59
N TRP A 100 12.95 -1.14 -5.88
CA TRP A 100 11.64 -1.58 -6.34
C TRP A 100 11.25 -2.96 -5.81
N LYS A 101 12.14 -3.96 -5.88
CA LYS A 101 11.84 -5.33 -5.43
C LYS A 101 11.57 -5.40 -3.92
N ARG A 102 12.48 -4.84 -3.13
CA ARG A 102 12.39 -4.90 -1.66
C ARG A 102 11.24 -4.06 -1.14
N GLY A 103 11.05 -2.86 -1.69
CA GLY A 103 9.92 -2.00 -1.37
C GLY A 103 8.58 -2.64 -1.72
N MET A 104 8.45 -3.20 -2.92
CA MET A 104 7.23 -3.89 -3.34
C MET A 104 6.94 -5.13 -2.49
N SER A 105 7.94 -5.99 -2.27
CA SER A 105 7.77 -7.19 -1.47
C SER A 105 7.37 -6.86 -0.03
N PHE A 106 7.99 -5.84 0.57
CA PHE A 106 7.60 -5.40 1.91
C PHE A 106 6.18 -4.83 1.93
N GLY A 107 5.83 -3.98 0.96
CA GLY A 107 4.49 -3.41 0.82
C GLY A 107 3.40 -4.46 0.66
N LEU A 108 3.64 -5.49 -0.17
CA LEU A 108 2.73 -6.62 -0.35
C LEU A 108 2.56 -7.42 0.94
N SER A 109 3.65 -7.80 1.61
CA SER A 109 3.57 -8.54 2.87
C SER A 109 2.85 -7.73 3.95
N PHE A 110 3.21 -6.45 4.09
CA PHE A 110 2.58 -5.55 5.06
C PHE A 110 1.08 -5.37 4.77
N GLY A 111 0.71 -5.16 3.50
CA GLY A 111 -0.69 -5.10 3.08
C GLY A 111 -1.45 -6.39 3.35
N ALA A 112 -0.84 -7.55 3.07
CA ALA A 112 -1.49 -8.82 3.33
C ALA A 112 -1.82 -9.01 4.82
N PHE A 113 -0.92 -8.60 5.72
CA PHE A 113 -1.20 -8.66 7.17
C PHE A 113 -2.26 -7.64 7.60
N VAL A 114 -2.14 -6.38 7.16
CA VAL A 114 -3.08 -5.31 7.55
C VAL A 114 -4.48 -5.60 7.02
N TRP A 115 -4.62 -5.83 5.72
CA TRP A 115 -5.92 -6.01 5.09
C TRP A 115 -6.48 -7.41 5.33
N GLY A 116 -5.63 -8.42 5.49
CA GLY A 116 -6.07 -9.77 5.87
C GLY A 116 -6.67 -9.77 7.27
N SER A 117 -6.02 -9.10 8.24
CA SER A 117 -6.57 -8.95 9.58
C SER A 117 -7.87 -8.14 9.60
N LEU A 118 -7.95 -7.05 8.82
CA LEU A 118 -9.18 -6.28 8.68
C LEU A 118 -10.32 -7.11 8.07
N ALA A 119 -10.05 -7.84 6.98
CA ALA A 119 -11.04 -8.66 6.29
C ALA A 119 -11.58 -9.78 7.21
N LEU A 120 -10.70 -10.46 7.95
CA LEU A 120 -11.10 -11.47 8.93
C LEU A 120 -11.92 -10.85 10.07
N GLY A 121 -11.49 -9.69 10.57
CA GLY A 121 -12.24 -8.92 11.57
C GLY A 121 -13.65 -8.61 11.10
N LEU A 122 -13.80 -8.01 9.92
CA LEU A 122 -15.10 -7.71 9.32
C LEU A 122 -15.93 -8.96 9.05
N TYR A 123 -15.32 -10.04 8.55
CA TYR A 123 -16.02 -11.30 8.31
C TYR A 123 -16.64 -11.88 9.59
N SER A 124 -15.98 -11.68 10.73
CA SER A 124 -16.44 -12.22 12.01
C SER A 124 -17.62 -11.47 12.65
N ILE A 125 -17.84 -10.19 12.31
CA ILE A 125 -18.80 -9.33 13.02
C ILE A 125 -19.74 -8.51 12.13
N SER A 126 -19.54 -8.50 10.81
CA SER A 126 -20.32 -7.67 9.89
C SER A 126 -21.08 -8.49 8.85
N THR A 127 -21.95 -7.82 8.12
CA THR A 127 -22.74 -8.40 7.01
C THR A 127 -22.04 -8.30 5.65
N ALA A 128 -20.75 -7.95 5.62
CA ALA A 128 -19.98 -7.84 4.39
C ALA A 128 -19.89 -9.18 3.65
N SER A 129 -20.12 -9.18 2.33
CA SER A 129 -20.06 -10.41 1.54
C SER A 129 -18.62 -10.92 1.40
N PRO A 130 -18.39 -12.24 1.32
CA PRO A 130 -17.04 -12.80 1.14
C PRO A 130 -16.34 -12.28 -0.12
N GLY A 131 -17.09 -12.08 -1.22
CA GLY A 131 -16.55 -11.55 -2.47
C GLY A 131 -16.04 -10.11 -2.31
N LEU A 132 -16.77 -9.26 -1.61
CA LEU A 132 -16.35 -7.88 -1.31
C LEU A 132 -15.09 -7.88 -0.44
N LEU A 133 -15.08 -8.67 0.63
CA LEU A 133 -13.93 -8.75 1.55
C LEU A 133 -12.68 -9.28 0.86
N LEU A 134 -12.82 -10.30 0.00
CA LEU A 134 -11.71 -10.85 -0.78
C LEU A 134 -11.19 -9.83 -1.81
N GLY A 135 -12.10 -9.13 -2.49
CA GLY A 135 -11.75 -8.07 -3.44
C GLY A 135 -10.97 -6.93 -2.76
N TRP A 136 -11.44 -6.48 -1.59
CA TRP A 136 -10.74 -5.47 -0.79
C TRP A 136 -9.39 -5.98 -0.29
N PHE A 137 -9.33 -7.18 0.28
CA PHE A 137 -8.08 -7.76 0.76
C PHE A 137 -7.01 -7.78 -0.34
N LEU A 138 -7.34 -8.36 -1.50
CA LEU A 138 -6.40 -8.50 -2.61
C LEU A 138 -6.02 -7.13 -3.19
N GLY A 139 -7.01 -6.30 -3.45
CA GLY A 139 -6.82 -4.98 -4.04
C GLY A 139 -5.97 -4.06 -3.19
N GLN A 140 -6.33 -3.91 -1.92
CA GLN A 140 -5.62 -3.06 -0.96
C GLN A 140 -4.22 -3.59 -0.65
N THR A 141 -4.01 -4.90 -0.72
CA THR A 141 -2.66 -5.51 -0.63
C THR A 141 -1.79 -5.09 -1.80
N VAL A 142 -2.33 -5.14 -3.02
CA VAL A 142 -1.60 -4.69 -4.23
C VAL A 142 -1.31 -3.19 -4.17
N GLU A 143 -2.24 -2.37 -3.67
CA GLU A 143 -2.03 -0.93 -3.46
C GLU A 143 -0.85 -0.64 -2.55
N LEU A 144 -0.70 -1.36 -1.42
CA LEU A 144 0.47 -1.20 -0.56
C LEU A 144 1.75 -1.76 -1.18
N GLY A 145 1.66 -2.79 -2.03
CA GLY A 145 2.76 -3.25 -2.87
C GLY A 145 3.26 -2.16 -3.82
N ILE A 146 2.35 -1.48 -4.53
CA ILE A 146 2.66 -0.38 -5.44
C ILE A 146 3.25 0.81 -4.66
N ALA A 147 2.63 1.19 -3.54
CA ALA A 147 3.15 2.25 -2.68
C ALA A 147 4.57 1.91 -2.19
N GLY A 148 4.78 0.68 -1.73
CA GLY A 148 6.08 0.18 -1.28
C GLY A 148 7.14 0.24 -2.38
N LEU A 149 6.78 -0.11 -3.61
CA LEU A 149 7.65 0.03 -4.78
C LEU A 149 8.08 1.49 -4.98
N VAL A 150 7.11 2.41 -5.05
CA VAL A 150 7.36 3.84 -5.30
C VAL A 150 8.20 4.44 -4.19
N VAL A 151 7.88 4.12 -2.93
CA VAL A 151 8.65 4.52 -1.75
C VAL A 151 10.07 3.97 -1.82
N GLY A 152 10.24 2.66 -2.04
CA GLY A 152 11.55 2.02 -2.08
C GLY A 152 12.45 2.61 -3.15
N VAL A 153 11.93 2.84 -4.37
CA VAL A 153 12.66 3.48 -5.47
C VAL A 153 12.97 4.95 -5.17
N GLY A 154 11.98 5.70 -4.69
CA GLY A 154 12.10 7.11 -4.39
C GLY A 154 13.08 7.42 -3.26
N LEU A 155 13.24 6.50 -2.31
CA LEU A 155 14.24 6.59 -1.24
C LEU A 155 15.63 6.12 -1.67
N GLN A 156 15.73 5.17 -2.60
CA GLN A 156 17.00 4.67 -3.10
C GLN A 156 17.71 5.68 -4.03
N HIS A 157 16.94 6.41 -4.85
CA HIS A 157 17.48 7.28 -5.90
C HIS A 157 17.03 8.73 -5.75
N GLY A 158 17.94 9.68 -5.99
CA GLY A 158 17.62 11.11 -6.01
C GLY A 158 16.86 11.61 -7.26
N ARG A 159 16.65 10.77 -8.28
CA ARG A 159 16.05 11.19 -9.58
C ARG A 159 14.52 11.10 -9.57
N LEU A 160 13.87 11.89 -8.72
CA LEU A 160 12.40 11.93 -8.60
C LEU A 160 11.67 12.24 -9.92
N ARG A 161 12.30 12.96 -10.86
CA ARG A 161 11.69 13.29 -12.17
C ARG A 161 11.36 12.05 -13.00
N SER A 162 12.23 11.04 -13.01
CA SER A 162 11.97 9.80 -13.75
C SER A 162 10.87 8.97 -13.09
N LEU A 163 10.84 8.95 -11.75
CA LEU A 163 9.78 8.29 -11.00
C LEU A 163 8.43 8.97 -11.21
N LEU A 164 8.39 10.30 -11.17
CA LEU A 164 7.21 11.11 -11.47
C LEU A 164 6.63 10.77 -12.85
N LEU A 165 7.47 10.72 -13.90
CA LEU A 165 7.00 10.38 -15.24
C LEU A 165 6.39 8.97 -15.30
N LYS A 166 7.04 7.99 -14.65
CA LYS A 166 6.53 6.61 -14.59
C LYS A 166 5.19 6.53 -13.86
N VAL A 167 5.06 7.23 -12.73
CA VAL A 167 3.80 7.31 -11.96
C VAL A 167 2.71 7.98 -12.78
N ALA A 168 3.02 9.07 -13.48
CA ALA A 168 2.07 9.77 -14.34
C ALA A 168 1.56 8.88 -15.49
N VAL A 169 2.47 8.19 -16.20
CA VAL A 169 2.08 7.24 -17.26
C VAL A 169 1.25 6.11 -16.70
N PHE A 170 1.67 5.51 -15.58
CA PHE A 170 0.93 4.45 -14.90
C PHE A 170 -0.49 4.90 -14.52
N PHE A 171 -0.63 6.10 -13.94
CA PHE A 171 -1.91 6.68 -13.59
C PHE A 171 -2.82 6.85 -14.82
N VAL A 172 -2.32 7.45 -15.91
CA VAL A 172 -3.10 7.67 -17.14
C VAL A 172 -3.57 6.34 -17.73
N VAL A 173 -2.69 5.33 -17.79
CA VAL A 173 -3.04 4.00 -18.29
C VAL A 173 -4.14 3.37 -17.45
N LEU A 174 -4.03 3.42 -16.12
CA LEU A 174 -5.03 2.84 -15.22
C LEU A 174 -6.37 3.54 -15.29
N VAL A 175 -6.40 4.88 -15.37
CA VAL A 175 -7.64 5.63 -15.57
C VAL A 175 -8.29 5.28 -16.90
N ALA A 176 -7.52 5.19 -17.98
CA ALA A 176 -8.04 4.77 -19.29
C ALA A 176 -8.64 3.36 -19.24
N LEU A 177 -7.94 2.42 -18.60
CA LEU A 177 -8.45 1.05 -18.40
C LEU A 177 -9.72 1.02 -17.55
N ALA A 178 -9.79 1.82 -16.48
CA ALA A 178 -10.97 1.95 -15.64
C ALA A 178 -12.19 2.39 -16.46
N VAL A 179 -12.02 3.43 -17.28
CA VAL A 179 -13.07 3.96 -18.17
C VAL A 179 -13.52 2.89 -19.18
N VAL A 180 -12.57 2.17 -19.79
CA VAL A 180 -12.91 1.08 -20.73
C VAL A 180 -13.74 -0.01 -20.03
N LEU A 181 -13.31 -0.46 -18.84
CA LEU A 181 -14.03 -1.48 -18.08
C LEU A 181 -15.43 -1.03 -17.68
N GLN A 182 -15.60 0.24 -17.29
CA GLN A 182 -16.93 0.78 -16.98
C GLN A 182 -17.87 0.75 -18.20
N ASN A 183 -17.36 1.08 -19.40
CA ASN A 183 -18.17 1.06 -20.60
C ASN A 183 -18.55 -0.37 -21.01
N VAL A 184 -17.64 -1.33 -20.88
CA VAL A 184 -17.94 -2.74 -21.16
C VAL A 184 -18.98 -3.28 -20.18
N ASN A 185 -18.83 -3.01 -18.89
CA ASN A 185 -19.76 -3.44 -17.86
C ASN A 185 -21.13 -2.73 -17.93
N ALA A 186 -21.21 -1.56 -18.57
CA ALA A 186 -22.47 -0.84 -18.77
C ALA A 186 -23.29 -1.36 -19.96
N ILE A 187 -22.67 -2.13 -20.86
CA ILE A 187 -23.30 -2.65 -22.09
C ILE A 187 -23.76 -4.12 -21.91
N GLY A 188 -23.20 -4.84 -20.94
CA GLY A 188 -23.54 -6.24 -20.62
C GLY A 188 -24.51 -6.36 -19.45
#